data_AF-A0A3B9K2Y2-F1
#
_entry.id   AF-A0A3B9K2Y2-F1
#
_cell.length_a   1.000
_cell.length_b   1.000
_cell.length_c   1.000
_cell.angle_alpha   90.00
_cell.angle_beta   90.00
_cell.angle_gamma   90.00
#
_symmetry.space_group_name_H-M   'P 1'
#
loop_
_entity.id
_entity.type
_entity.pdbx_description
1 polymer ?
#
loop_
_entity_poly.entity_id
_entity_poly.type
_entity_poly.pdbx_seq_one_letter_code
_entity_poly.pdbx_strand_id
1 'polypeptide(L)'
;MTAEEKGVYIYANLLDINQDGKIDMISFLDPEGRGIAVAVDRESNGMMDQIYVLQDVTGDGKLDMDDKLLIEREAIKLFKKKDLKEGQLKLFIEDAEYG
;
A
#
# COMPACT_ATOMS: atom_id res chain seq x y z
N MET A 1 -31.03 1.05 -4.29
CA MET A 1 -30.05 1.01 -3.19
C MET A 1 -28.71 1.25 -3.82
N THR A 2 -28.16 2.46 -3.69
CA THR A 2 -26.80 2.77 -4.12
C THR A 2 -25.86 1.90 -3.28
N ALA A 3 -25.03 1.08 -3.91
CA ALA A 3 -24.01 0.32 -3.21
C ALA A 3 -23.17 1.33 -2.41
N GLU A 4 -23.19 1.24 -1.08
CA GLU A 4 -22.25 1.97 -0.26
C GLU A 4 -20.86 1.50 -0.67
N GLU A 5 -20.00 2.43 -1.06
CA GLU A 5 -18.60 2.15 -1.41
C GLU A 5 -17.95 1.50 -0.18
N LYS A 6 -17.79 0.17 -0.20
CA LYS A 6 -17.05 -0.56 0.83
C LYS A 6 -15.58 -0.20 0.68
N GLY A 7 -14.97 0.27 1.76
CA GLY A 7 -13.55 0.57 1.78
C GLY A 7 -13.08 1.03 3.14
N VAL A 8 -11.77 1.01 3.34
CA VAL A 8 -11.12 1.44 4.58
C VAL A 8 -10.03 2.46 4.30
N TYR A 9 -9.75 3.27 5.31
CA TYR A 9 -8.56 4.11 5.29
C TYR A 9 -7.34 3.30 5.72
N ILE A 10 -6.24 3.44 4.99
CA ILE A 10 -4.92 2.95 5.35
C ILE A 10 -3.93 4.12 5.38
N TYR A 11 -2.75 3.91 5.96
CA TYR A 11 -1.61 4.81 5.86
C TYR A 11 -0.51 4.19 5.02
N ALA A 12 0.07 4.96 4.11
CA ALA A 12 1.27 4.60 3.36
C ALA A 12 2.43 5.48 3.81
N ASN A 13 3.42 4.88 4.46
CA ASN A 13 4.68 5.54 4.79
C ASN A 13 5.64 5.36 3.62
N LEU A 14 5.96 6.46 2.97
CA LEU A 14 6.83 6.56 1.81
C LEU A 14 8.23 6.90 2.28
N LEU A 15 9.22 6.11 1.84
CA LEU A 15 10.59 6.22 2.28
C LEU A 15 11.52 6.34 1.06
N ASP A 16 12.29 7.43 1.05
CA ASP A 16 13.40 7.68 0.13
C ASP A 16 14.69 7.41 0.91
N ILE A 17 15.17 6.17 0.83
CA ILE A 17 16.26 5.66 1.67
C ILE A 17 17.60 6.20 1.17
N ASN A 18 17.75 6.29 -0.15
CA ASN A 18 19.00 6.73 -0.77
C ASN A 18 19.07 8.26 -1.00
N GLN A 19 17.98 8.99 -0.73
CA GLN A 19 17.83 10.44 -0.88
C GLN A 19 17.98 10.93 -2.33
N ASP A 20 17.60 10.11 -3.31
CA ASP A 20 17.65 10.45 -4.73
C ASP A 20 16.38 11.19 -5.22
N GLY A 21 15.41 11.38 -4.33
CA GLY A 21 14.13 12.04 -4.61
C GLY A 21 13.05 11.08 -5.14
N LYS A 22 13.31 9.77 -5.18
CA LYS A 22 12.33 8.73 -5.50
C LYS A 22 12.05 7.90 -4.26
N ILE A 23 10.87 7.26 -4.26
CA ILE A 23 10.51 6.36 -3.18
C ILE A 23 11.13 4.99 -3.43
N ASP A 24 11.88 4.49 -2.46
CA ASP A 24 12.49 3.15 -2.45
C ASP A 24 11.59 2.12 -1.74
N MET A 25 10.82 2.57 -0.73
CA MET A 25 9.99 1.66 0.08
C MET A 25 8.67 2.31 0.49
N ILE A 26 7.61 1.51 0.51
CA ILE A 26 6.29 1.89 1.01
C ILE A 26 5.85 0.89 2.07
N SER A 27 5.64 1.36 3.31
CA SER A 27 5.01 0.57 4.37
C SER A 27 3.53 0.94 4.49
N PHE A 28 2.65 -0.04 4.32
CA PHE A 28 1.22 0.13 4.49
C PHE A 28 0.80 -0.27 5.89
N LEU A 29 0.02 0.58 6.55
CA LEU A 29 -0.49 0.40 7.91
C LEU A 29 -2.00 0.59 7.94
N ASP A 30 -2.67 -0.11 8.84
CA ASP A 30 -4.08 0.14 9.13
C ASP A 30 -4.27 1.36 10.08
N PRO A 31 -5.52 1.78 10.38
CA PRO A 31 -5.81 2.89 11.28
C PRO A 31 -5.28 2.71 12.70
N GLU A 32 -5.08 1.46 13.13
CA GLU A 32 -4.51 1.11 14.43
C GLU A 32 -2.97 1.13 14.41
N GLY A 33 -2.36 1.33 13.23
CA GLY A 33 -0.92 1.35 13.03
C GLY A 33 -0.29 -0.02 12.86
N ARG A 34 -1.09 -1.07 12.65
CA ARG A 34 -0.58 -2.43 12.41
C ARG A 34 -0.17 -2.57 10.95
N GLY A 35 0.91 -3.31 10.71
CA GLY A 35 1.47 -3.49 9.36
C GLY A 35 0.56 -4.31 8.46
N ILE A 36 0.13 -3.72 7.35
CA ILE A 36 -0.64 -4.39 6.29
C ILE A 36 0.31 -5.04 5.30
N ALA A 37 1.29 -4.29 4.82
CA ALA A 37 2.20 -4.74 3.78
C ALA A 37 3.43 -3.86 3.67
N VAL A 38 4.44 -4.36 2.97
CA VAL A 38 5.64 -3.60 2.60
C VAL A 38 5.94 -3.85 1.13
N ALA A 39 6.06 -2.78 0.35
CA ALA A 39 6.50 -2.81 -1.04
C ALA A 39 7.86 -2.14 -1.18
N VAL A 40 8.76 -2.74 -1.96
CA VAL A 40 10.17 -2.32 -2.07
C VAL A 40 10.56 -2.21 -3.55
N ASP A 41 11.31 -1.17 -3.88
CA ASP A 41 12.09 -1.00 -5.09
C ASP A 41 13.58 -1.08 -4.74
N ARG A 42 14.15 -2.29 -4.85
CA ARG A 42 15.56 -2.51 -4.45
C ARG A 42 16.57 -1.90 -5.42
N GLU A 43 16.15 -1.52 -6.63
CA GLU A 43 17.02 -0.92 -7.63
C GLU A 43 16.88 0.60 -7.72
N SER A 44 16.03 1.21 -6.88
CA SER A 44 15.77 2.67 -6.86
C SER A 44 15.42 3.24 -8.23
N ASN A 45 14.73 2.44 -9.05
CA ASN A 45 14.41 2.79 -10.43
C ASN A 45 13.01 3.43 -10.59
N GLY A 46 12.25 3.55 -9.48
CA GLY A 46 10.87 4.02 -9.41
C GLY A 46 9.83 2.92 -9.68
N MET A 47 10.22 1.65 -9.68
CA MET A 47 9.33 0.50 -9.89
C MET A 47 9.57 -0.55 -8.81
N MET A 48 8.51 -0.89 -8.06
CA MET A 48 8.59 -1.97 -7.09
C MET A 48 8.97 -3.30 -7.74
N ASP A 49 9.80 -4.07 -7.05
CA ASP A 49 10.18 -5.43 -7.44
C ASP A 49 9.64 -6.48 -6.48
N GLN A 50 9.30 -6.09 -5.26
CA GLN A 50 8.82 -6.97 -4.21
C GLN A 50 7.68 -6.33 -3.41
N ILE A 51 6.74 -7.18 -3.01
CA ILE A 51 5.69 -6.84 -2.06
C ILE A 51 5.43 -8.02 -1.13
N TYR A 52 5.30 -7.72 0.15
CA TYR A 52 4.94 -8.67 1.20
C TYR A 52 3.68 -8.18 1.90
N VAL A 53 2.61 -8.98 1.88
CA VAL A 53 1.34 -8.67 2.55
C VAL A 53 1.22 -9.53 3.81
N LEU A 54 0.74 -8.91 4.89
CA LEU A 54 0.77 -9.43 6.25
C LEU A 54 -0.63 -9.55 6.88
N GLN A 55 -1.64 -8.88 6.31
CA GLN A 55 -3.03 -8.88 6.78
C GLN A 55 -4.00 -9.19 5.66
N ASP A 56 -5.11 -9.83 6.02
CA ASP A 56 -6.30 -9.95 5.18
C ASP A 56 -6.96 -8.57 5.10
N VAL A 57 -6.72 -7.90 3.97
CA VAL A 57 -7.24 -6.56 3.70
C VAL A 57 -8.53 -6.61 2.89
N THR A 58 -8.88 -7.76 2.32
CA THR A 58 -10.17 -7.95 1.66
C THR A 58 -11.29 -8.24 2.65
N GLY A 59 -10.95 -8.72 3.85
CA GLY A 59 -11.87 -9.02 4.93
C GLY A 59 -12.65 -10.31 4.72
N ASP A 60 -12.14 -11.20 3.87
CA ASP A 60 -12.82 -12.44 3.47
C ASP A 60 -12.54 -13.62 4.43
N GLY A 61 -11.68 -13.39 5.42
CA GLY A 61 -11.22 -14.35 6.42
C GLY A 61 -9.98 -15.15 6.00
N LYS A 62 -9.32 -14.80 4.89
CA LYS A 62 -8.14 -15.48 4.37
C LYS A 62 -7.07 -14.47 3.97
N LEU A 63 -5.81 -14.80 4.25
CA LEU A 63 -4.66 -14.09 3.69
C LEU A 63 -4.22 -14.81 2.40
N ASP A 64 -4.59 -14.26 1.26
CA ASP A 64 -4.34 -14.88 -0.04
C ASP A 64 -3.90 -13.91 -1.16
N MET A 65 -4.10 -14.31 -2.41
CA MET A 65 -3.65 -13.55 -3.57
C MET A 65 -4.48 -12.29 -3.78
N ASP A 66 -5.74 -12.27 -3.36
CA ASP A 66 -6.62 -11.11 -3.57
C ASP A 66 -6.14 -9.93 -2.72
N ASP A 67 -5.71 -10.18 -1.47
CA ASP A 67 -5.05 -9.20 -0.61
C ASP A 67 -3.79 -8.62 -1.27
N LYS A 68 -2.97 -9.53 -1.82
CA LYS A 68 -1.73 -9.14 -2.50
C LYS A 68 -2.03 -8.24 -3.68
N LEU A 69 -2.96 -8.64 -4.55
CA LEU A 69 -3.32 -7.87 -5.75
C LEU A 69 -3.90 -6.51 -5.41
N LEU A 70 -4.70 -6.41 -4.34
CA LEU A 70 -5.28 -5.16 -3.88
C LEU A 70 -4.20 -4.16 -3.44
N ILE A 71 -3.27 -4.58 -2.59
CA ILE A 71 -2.19 -3.69 -2.13
C ILE A 71 -1.17 -3.44 -3.24
N GLU A 72 -0.83 -4.43 -4.06
CA GLU A 72 0.08 -4.27 -5.20
C GLU A 72 -0.43 -3.20 -6.18
N ARG A 73 -1.75 -3.19 -6.45
CA ARG A 73 -2.40 -2.13 -7.26
C ARG A 73 -2.15 -0.74 -6.66
N GLU A 74 -2.33 -0.57 -5.36
CA GLU A 74 -2.12 0.72 -4.70
C GLU A 74 -0.64 1.12 -4.63
N ALA A 75 0.25 0.17 -4.37
CA ALA A 75 1.70 0.40 -4.40
C ALA A 75 2.16 0.89 -5.78
N ILE A 76 1.76 0.21 -6.86
CA ILE A 76 2.11 0.60 -8.23
C ILE A 76 1.63 2.02 -8.56
N LYS A 77 0.43 2.41 -8.10
CA LYS A 77 -0.08 3.77 -8.28
C LYS A 77 0.82 4.80 -7.59
N LEU A 78 1.29 4.50 -6.38
CA LEU A 78 2.18 5.39 -5.62
C LEU A 78 3.57 5.48 -6.26
N PHE A 79 4.20 4.36 -6.61
CA PHE A 79 5.52 4.38 -7.28
C PHE A 79 5.51 5.13 -8.62
N LYS A 80 4.39 5.08 -9.35
CA LYS A 80 4.22 5.83 -10.62
C LYS A 80 3.87 7.31 -10.42
N LYS A 81 3.53 7.74 -9.21
CA LYS A 81 3.10 9.11 -8.94
C LYS A 81 4.30 10.05 -8.99
N LYS A 82 4.21 11.07 -9.84
CA LYS A 82 5.24 12.12 -9.91
C LYS A 82 5.18 13.01 -8.67
N ASP A 83 6.34 13.55 -8.29
CA ASP A 83 6.51 14.51 -7.19
C ASP A 83 6.05 13.99 -5.83
N LEU A 84 6.05 12.66 -5.67
CA LEU A 84 5.76 12.01 -4.41
C LEU A 84 6.94 12.26 -3.45
N LYS A 85 6.66 12.79 -2.27
CA LYS A 85 7.68 13.09 -1.25
C LYS A 85 7.65 12.04 -0.16
N GLU A 86 8.81 11.82 0.45
CA GLU A 86 8.92 11.08 1.71
C GLU A 86 7.91 11.59 2.75
N GLY A 87 7.31 10.67 3.50
CA GLY A 87 6.33 10.98 4.54
C GLY A 87 5.16 10.01 4.57
N GLN A 88 4.13 10.36 5.33
CA GLN A 88 2.93 9.54 5.47
C GLN A 88 1.78 10.08 4.64
N LEU A 89 1.14 9.22 3.86
CA LEU A 89 -0.10 9.50 3.15
C LEU A 89 -1.25 8.68 3.73
N LYS A 90 -2.40 9.32 3.89
CA LYS A 90 -3.66 8.63 4.17
C LYS A 90 -4.35 8.29 2.85
N LEU A 91 -4.69 7.03 2.66
CA LEU A 91 -5.32 6.51 1.45
C LEU A 91 -6.66 5.88 1.81
N PHE A 92 -7.65 6.00 0.91
CA PHE A 92 -8.88 5.21 0.98
C PHE A 92 -8.76 4.10 -0.07
N ILE A 93 -8.93 2.85 0.35
CA ILE A 93 -8.92 1.70 -0.55
C ILE A 93 -10.34 1.15 -0.64
N GLU A 94 -10.92 1.30 -1.82
CA GLU A 94 -12.15 0.61 -2.21
C GLU A 94 -11.91 -0.90 -2.22
N ASP A 95 -12.90 -1.67 -1.77
CA ASP A 95 -12.89 -3.12 -1.62
C ASP A 95 -11.98 -3.66 -0.51
N ALA A 96 -11.38 -2.78 0.30
CA ALA A 96 -10.69 -3.20 1.50
C ALA A 96 -11.64 -3.24 2.70
N GLU A 97 -11.60 -4.33 3.44
CA GLU A 97 -12.29 -4.58 4.70
C GLU A 97 -11.27 -5.27 5.61
N TYR A 98 -11.03 -4.77 6.83
CA TYR A 98 -10.07 -5.43 7.72
C TYR A 98 -10.66 -6.77 8.19
N GLY A 99 -10.01 -7.87 7.82
CA GLY A 99 -10.38 -9.25 8.19
C GLY A 99 -9.79 -9.75 9.49
#